data_AF-A0ABD1SZ09-F1
#
_entry.id   AF-A0ABD1SZ09-F1
#
_cell.length_a   1.000
_cell.length_b   1.000
_cell.length_c   1.000
_cell.angle_alpha   90.00
_cell.angle_beta   90.00
_cell.angle_gamma   90.00
#
_symmetry.space_group_name_H-M   'P 1'
#
loop_
_entity.id
_entity.type
_entity.pdbx_description
1 polymer ?
#
loop_
_entity_poly.entity_id
_entity_poly.type
_entity_poly.pdbx_seq_one_letter_code
_entity_poly.pdbx_strand_id
1 'polypeptide(L)'
;MFQSNGKKPLPIDFDTKEGTYLPTGENQKYLSKVVGTHVRQFVHPYFDRWANVPEEQKARAMSCVYEFFDVNPRRYSKADYKLIVDGIEDTAARRYRQYKADVNAYIRDKGIAVPYRGLTTDVWEKCIERSSSKKFKRDRQTQEWPSVIETFKVNHQRNGEWVNERAAQDYVRTS
;
A
#
# COMPACT_ATOMS: atom_id res chain seq x y z
N MET A 1 4.43 -0.73 12.41
CA MET A 1 5.41 -1.31 11.47
C MET A 1 4.83 -2.62 10.91
N PHE A 2 4.83 -2.86 9.59
CA PHE A 2 4.44 -4.16 8.98
C PHE A 2 5.49 -5.19 9.43
N GLN A 3 5.13 -6.10 10.35
CA GLN A 3 5.99 -7.23 10.71
C GLN A 3 5.62 -8.45 9.87
N SER A 4 6.64 -9.13 9.37
CA SER A 4 6.51 -10.31 8.55
C SER A 4 5.68 -11.37 9.26
N ASN A 5 4.74 -11.96 8.54
CA ASN A 5 3.82 -12.96 9.02
C ASN A 5 4.52 -14.32 9.29
N GLY A 6 5.25 -14.44 10.40
CA GLY A 6 5.89 -15.70 10.80
C GLY A 6 6.82 -16.32 9.74
N LYS A 7 7.47 -15.51 8.90
CA LYS A 7 8.37 -15.85 7.77
C LYS A 7 7.72 -16.30 6.43
N LYS A 8 6.40 -16.21 6.21
CA LYS A 8 5.83 -16.54 4.88
C LYS A 8 4.91 -15.44 4.32
N PRO A 9 5.20 -14.90 3.12
CA PRO A 9 4.31 -13.96 2.43
C PRO A 9 2.92 -14.58 2.16
N LEU A 10 1.88 -13.74 2.08
CA LEU A 10 0.53 -14.20 1.77
C LEU A 10 0.46 -14.76 0.36
N PRO A 11 -0.20 -15.92 0.14
CA PRO A 11 -0.35 -16.47 -1.19
C PRO A 11 -1.15 -15.50 -2.07
N ILE A 12 -0.65 -15.25 -3.27
CA ILE A 12 -1.37 -14.51 -4.31
C ILE A 12 -1.17 -15.19 -5.64
N ASP A 13 -2.23 -15.18 -6.45
CA ASP A 13 -2.22 -15.70 -7.81
C ASP A 13 -2.38 -14.56 -8.80
N PHE A 14 -1.97 -14.80 -10.04
CA PHE A 14 -2.17 -13.87 -11.14
C PHE A 14 -2.82 -14.58 -12.31
N ASP A 15 -3.73 -13.90 -12.98
CA ASP A 15 -4.41 -14.41 -14.15
C ASP A 15 -3.49 -14.41 -15.38
N THR A 16 -2.75 -15.50 -15.52
CA THR A 16 -1.87 -15.77 -16.67
C THR A 16 -2.57 -16.50 -17.81
N LYS A 17 -3.76 -17.05 -17.58
CA LYS A 17 -4.49 -17.84 -18.58
C LYS A 17 -5.26 -16.96 -19.56
N GLU A 18 -5.96 -15.96 -19.05
CA GLU A 18 -6.67 -14.98 -19.88
C GLU A 18 -5.77 -13.80 -20.28
N GLY A 19 -4.52 -13.77 -19.80
CA GLY A 19 -3.52 -12.76 -20.15
C GLY A 19 -3.79 -11.38 -19.54
N THR A 20 -4.62 -11.27 -18.50
CA THR A 20 -4.86 -9.99 -17.81
C THR A 20 -3.76 -9.64 -16.82
N TYR A 21 -3.05 -10.65 -16.30
CA TYR A 21 -1.98 -10.54 -15.29
C TYR A 21 -2.41 -9.80 -14.02
N LEU A 22 -3.72 -9.70 -13.79
CA LEU A 22 -4.28 -9.08 -12.60
C LEU A 22 -4.16 -10.06 -11.42
N PRO A 23 -4.01 -9.54 -10.19
CA PRO A 23 -4.03 -10.39 -9.02
C PRO A 23 -5.40 -11.06 -8.89
N THR A 24 -5.40 -12.35 -8.58
CA THR A 24 -6.59 -13.17 -8.40
C THR A 24 -6.59 -13.86 -7.03
N GLY A 25 -7.67 -14.60 -6.77
CA GLY A 25 -7.88 -15.25 -5.49
C GLY A 25 -8.32 -14.29 -4.39
N GLU A 26 -8.20 -14.75 -3.16
CA GLU A 26 -8.82 -14.07 -2.01
C GLU A 26 -8.02 -12.86 -1.51
N ASN A 27 -6.72 -12.84 -1.80
CA ASN A 27 -5.80 -11.78 -1.38
C ASN A 27 -5.66 -10.64 -2.40
N GLN A 28 -6.28 -10.76 -3.59
CA GLN A 28 -6.17 -9.76 -4.67
C GLN A 28 -6.54 -8.35 -4.22
N LYS A 29 -7.59 -8.24 -3.39
CA LYS A 29 -8.12 -6.96 -2.89
C LYS A 29 -7.13 -6.22 -1.99
N TYR A 30 -6.17 -6.94 -1.40
CA TYR A 30 -5.17 -6.35 -0.51
C TYR A 30 -3.97 -5.81 -1.26
N LEU A 31 -3.61 -6.34 -2.43
CA LEU A 31 -2.42 -5.90 -3.17
C LEU A 31 -2.46 -4.41 -3.45
N SER A 32 -3.54 -3.94 -4.06
CA SER A 32 -3.70 -2.51 -4.38
C SER A 32 -3.72 -1.61 -3.13
N LYS A 33 -4.16 -2.14 -2.00
CA LYS A 33 -4.21 -1.44 -0.71
C LYS A 33 -2.83 -1.34 -0.08
N VAL A 34 -2.07 -2.44 -0.06
CA VAL A 34 -0.69 -2.49 0.45
C VAL A 34 0.20 -1.56 -0.37
N VAL A 35 0.16 -1.68 -1.70
CA VAL A 35 0.85 -0.78 -2.63
C VAL A 35 0.48 0.67 -2.33
N GLY A 36 -0.82 0.98 -2.22
CA GLY A 36 -1.27 2.34 -1.94
C GLY A 36 -0.80 2.89 -0.60
N THR A 37 -0.75 2.07 0.45
CA THR A 37 -0.24 2.47 1.76
C THR A 37 1.25 2.79 1.69
N HIS A 38 2.03 1.94 1.03
CA HIS A 38 3.49 2.08 1.00
C HIS A 38 3.94 3.20 0.07
N VAL A 39 3.23 3.41 -1.05
CA VAL A 39 3.41 4.60 -1.89
C VAL A 39 3.18 5.87 -1.07
N ARG A 40 2.12 5.96 -0.27
CA ARG A 40 1.89 7.13 0.58
C ARG A 40 2.94 7.32 1.67
N GLN A 41 3.50 6.23 2.18
CA GLN A 41 4.47 6.27 3.27
C GLN A 41 5.88 6.65 2.77
N PHE A 42 6.28 6.16 1.60
CA PHE A 42 7.67 6.21 1.15
C PHE A 42 7.91 7.07 -0.08
N VAL A 43 6.87 7.51 -0.79
CA VAL A 43 7.01 8.26 -2.05
C VAL A 43 6.43 9.67 -1.93
N HIS A 44 7.28 10.67 -2.13
CA HIS A 44 6.85 12.06 -2.07
C HIS A 44 5.99 12.45 -3.28
N PRO A 45 4.95 13.31 -3.13
CA PRO A 45 3.93 13.55 -4.15
C PRO A 45 4.31 14.72 -5.10
N TYR A 46 5.53 15.25 -4.98
CA TYR A 46 5.98 16.41 -5.76
C TYR A 46 6.54 16.03 -7.12
N PHE A 47 6.82 14.75 -7.39
CA PHE A 47 7.23 14.32 -8.73
C PHE A 47 6.06 14.42 -9.70
N ASP A 48 6.33 14.86 -10.94
CA ASP A 48 5.29 15.04 -11.95
C ASP A 48 4.52 13.76 -12.25
N ARG A 49 5.25 12.65 -12.37
CA ARG A 49 4.76 11.32 -12.69
C ARG A 49 5.57 10.25 -11.96
N TRP A 50 4.99 9.05 -11.81
CA TRP A 50 5.65 7.90 -11.19
C TRP A 50 7.03 7.60 -11.81
N ALA A 51 7.14 7.74 -13.14
CA ALA A 51 8.41 7.54 -13.85
C ALA A 51 9.55 8.45 -13.36
N ASN A 52 9.24 9.61 -12.76
CA ASN A 52 10.23 10.56 -12.25
C ASN A 52 10.56 10.34 -10.76
N VAL A 53 9.89 9.40 -10.09
CA VAL A 53 10.18 9.04 -8.69
C VAL A 53 11.54 8.36 -8.63
N PRO A 54 12.43 8.72 -7.69
CA PRO A 54 13.72 8.06 -7.51
C PRO A 54 13.55 6.57 -7.25
N GLU A 55 14.42 5.76 -7.86
CA GLU A 55 14.36 4.30 -7.72
C GLU A 55 14.48 3.84 -6.26
N GLU A 56 15.19 4.57 -5.40
CA GLU A 56 15.25 4.28 -3.97
C GLU A 56 13.87 4.34 -3.30
N GLN A 57 13.05 5.35 -3.63
CA GLN A 57 11.69 5.50 -3.07
C GLN A 57 10.75 4.44 -3.63
N LYS A 58 10.86 4.12 -4.93
CA LYS A 58 10.10 3.03 -5.54
C LYS A 58 10.47 1.69 -4.90
N ALA A 59 11.76 1.38 -4.81
CA ALA A 59 12.26 0.16 -4.21
C ALA A 59 11.77 -0.03 -2.77
N ARG A 60 11.78 1.04 -1.95
CA ARG A 60 11.23 1.00 -0.58
C ARG A 60 9.71 0.79 -0.54
N ALA A 61 8.97 1.40 -1.47
CA ALA A 61 7.52 1.18 -1.55
C ALA A 61 7.17 -0.23 -2.03
N MET A 62 7.99 -0.80 -2.92
CA MET A 62 7.74 -2.07 -3.60
C MET A 62 8.31 -3.27 -2.84
N SER A 63 9.40 -3.13 -2.07
CA SER A 63 9.97 -4.21 -1.26
C SER A 63 8.93 -4.82 -0.32
N CYS A 64 8.08 -3.98 0.27
CA CYS A 64 7.02 -4.44 1.15
C CYS A 64 5.89 -5.20 0.44
N VAL A 65 5.72 -5.03 -0.87
CA VAL A 65 4.78 -5.86 -1.65
C VAL A 65 5.29 -7.30 -1.71
N TYR A 66 6.60 -7.48 -1.95
CA TYR A 66 7.24 -8.80 -2.02
C TYR A 66 7.44 -9.45 -0.64
N GLU A 67 7.51 -8.65 0.42
CA GLU A 67 7.47 -9.16 1.80
C GLU A 67 6.06 -9.63 2.19
N PHE A 68 5.02 -8.95 1.70
CA PHE A 68 3.64 -9.20 2.10
C PHE A 68 2.95 -10.25 1.24
N PHE A 69 3.32 -10.40 -0.04
CA PHE A 69 2.71 -11.34 -0.97
C PHE A 69 3.75 -12.27 -1.61
N ASP A 70 3.35 -13.53 -1.81
CA ASP A 70 4.16 -14.56 -2.46
C ASP A 70 4.15 -14.41 -3.98
N VAL A 71 4.80 -13.36 -4.46
CA VAL A 71 5.02 -13.10 -5.89
C VAL A 71 6.26 -13.87 -6.37
N ASN A 72 6.23 -15.20 -6.21
CA ASN A 72 7.40 -16.04 -6.46
C ASN A 72 7.65 -16.25 -7.97
N PRO A 73 8.83 -15.84 -8.51
CA PRO A 73 9.15 -15.96 -9.93
C PRO A 73 9.20 -17.40 -10.44
N ARG A 74 9.39 -18.40 -9.56
CA ARG A 74 9.42 -19.82 -9.94
C ARG A 74 8.05 -20.38 -10.30
N ARG A 75 6.97 -19.66 -9.98
CA ARG A 75 5.58 -20.07 -10.24
C ARG A 75 5.11 -19.71 -11.65
N TYR A 76 5.88 -18.89 -12.36
CA TYR A 76 5.48 -18.28 -13.64
C TYR A 76 6.57 -18.44 -14.68
N SER A 77 6.20 -18.37 -15.97
CA SER A 77 7.20 -18.21 -17.02
C SER A 77 7.93 -16.88 -16.86
N LYS A 78 9.15 -16.75 -17.42
CA LYS A 78 9.90 -15.49 -17.37
C LYS A 78 9.13 -14.32 -18.00
N ALA A 79 8.36 -14.59 -19.06
CA ALA A 79 7.54 -13.59 -19.74
C ALA A 79 6.35 -13.16 -18.86
N ASP A 80 5.64 -14.13 -18.28
CA ASP A 80 4.49 -13.84 -17.42
C ASP A 80 4.91 -13.13 -16.14
N TYR A 81 6.03 -13.54 -15.53
CA TYR A 81 6.56 -12.88 -14.35
C TYR A 81 6.88 -11.40 -14.61
N LYS A 82 7.45 -11.08 -15.78
CA LYS A 82 7.71 -9.69 -16.16
C LYS A 82 6.40 -8.89 -16.23
N LEU A 83 5.36 -9.43 -16.87
CA LEU A 83 4.07 -8.76 -17.01
C LEU A 83 3.36 -8.59 -15.65
N ILE A 84 3.52 -9.54 -14.74
CA ILE A 84 3.05 -9.42 -13.35
C ILE A 84 3.74 -8.25 -12.65
N VAL A 85 5.08 -8.15 -12.73
CA VAL A 85 5.83 -7.04 -12.12
C VAL A 85 5.40 -5.69 -12.72
N ASP A 86 5.28 -5.61 -14.04
CA ASP A 86 4.80 -4.41 -14.74
C ASP A 86 3.39 -4.00 -14.25
N GLY A 87 2.48 -4.97 -14.03
CA GLY A 87 1.14 -4.72 -13.49
C GLY A 87 1.11 -4.22 -12.04
N ILE A 88 2.05 -4.66 -11.20
CA ILE A 88 2.20 -4.16 -9.83
C ILE A 88 2.75 -2.73 -9.85
N GLU A 89 3.74 -2.45 -10.71
CA GLU A 89 4.28 -1.09 -10.93
C GLU A 89 3.21 -0.13 -11.44
N ASP A 90 2.37 -0.54 -12.40
CA ASP A 90 1.24 0.25 -12.87
C ASP A 90 0.23 0.53 -11.75
N THR A 91 0.03 -0.44 -10.85
CA THR A 91 -0.79 -0.25 -9.66
C THR A 91 -0.17 0.79 -8.73
N ALA A 92 1.15 0.80 -8.55
CA ALA A 92 1.87 1.81 -7.78
C ALA A 92 1.74 3.19 -8.42
N ALA A 93 1.94 3.29 -9.74
CA ALA A 93 1.79 4.53 -10.50
C ALA A 93 0.38 5.14 -10.37
N ARG A 94 -0.67 4.30 -10.45
CA ARG A 94 -2.06 4.73 -10.25
C ARG A 94 -2.30 5.21 -8.83
N ARG A 95 -1.80 4.49 -7.82
CA ARG A 95 -1.92 4.88 -6.42
C ARG A 95 -1.18 6.17 -6.11
N TYR A 96 -0.02 6.38 -6.72
CA TYR A 96 0.75 7.61 -6.65
C TYR A 96 -0.03 8.79 -7.23
N ARG A 97 -0.63 8.62 -8.42
CA ARG A 97 -1.46 9.67 -9.05
C ARG A 97 -2.64 10.06 -8.17
N GLN A 98 -3.35 9.08 -7.61
CA GLN A 98 -4.45 9.33 -6.69
C GLN A 98 -3.95 10.09 -5.45
N TYR A 99 -2.85 9.62 -4.86
CA TYR A 99 -2.27 10.24 -3.68
C TYR A 99 -1.90 11.71 -3.92
N LYS A 100 -1.23 12.01 -5.03
CA LYS A 100 -0.90 13.38 -5.44
C LYS A 100 -2.13 14.25 -5.62
N ALA A 101 -3.19 13.71 -6.23
CA ALA A 101 -4.45 14.42 -6.39
C ALA A 101 -5.10 14.76 -5.04
N ASP A 102 -5.11 13.81 -4.09
CA ASP A 102 -5.65 14.00 -2.74
C ASP A 102 -4.88 15.08 -1.98
N VAL A 103 -3.54 15.07 -2.07
CA VAL A 103 -2.67 16.08 -1.45
C VAL A 103 -2.92 17.47 -2.06
N ASN A 104 -2.98 17.58 -3.39
CA ASN A 104 -3.24 18.85 -4.07
C ASN A 104 -4.63 19.41 -3.72
N ALA A 105 -5.65 18.55 -3.64
CA ALA A 105 -6.98 18.96 -3.23
C ALA A 105 -6.98 19.52 -1.81
N TYR A 106 -6.26 18.89 -0.88
CA TYR A 106 -6.13 19.35 0.50
C TYR A 106 -5.42 20.70 0.61
N ILE A 107 -4.29 20.86 -0.07
CA ILE A 107 -3.52 22.11 -0.10
C ILE A 107 -4.40 23.27 -0.56
N ARG A 108 -5.15 23.07 -1.65
CA ARG A 108 -6.09 24.05 -2.20
C ARG A 108 -7.22 24.39 -1.21
N ASP A 109 -7.84 23.38 -0.60
CA ASP A 109 -8.90 23.57 0.40
C ASP A 109 -8.43 24.38 1.62
N LYS A 110 -7.17 24.23 2.01
CA LYS A 110 -6.61 24.89 3.19
C LYS A 110 -5.89 26.19 2.90
N GLY A 111 -5.84 26.65 1.64
CA GLY A 111 -5.11 27.84 1.25
C GLY A 111 -3.62 27.79 1.66
N ILE A 112 -3.05 26.58 1.75
CA ILE A 112 -1.66 26.40 2.15
C ILE A 112 -0.80 26.88 0.98
N ALA A 113 -0.05 27.96 1.19
CA ALA A 113 0.99 28.37 0.27
C ALA A 113 2.08 27.29 0.26
N VAL A 114 2.11 26.49 -0.80
CA VAL A 114 3.18 25.51 -0.99
C VAL A 114 4.38 26.26 -1.54
N PRO A 115 5.55 26.19 -0.91
CA PRO A 115 6.77 26.63 -1.56
C PRO A 115 6.91 25.84 -2.86
N TYR A 116 6.99 26.54 -3.99
CA TYR A 116 7.34 25.92 -5.25
C TYR A 116 8.71 25.26 -5.04
N ARG A 117 8.76 23.92 -5.10
CA ARG A 117 9.89 23.04 -4.70
C ARG A 117 10.03 22.71 -3.21
N GLY A 118 8.97 22.19 -2.59
CA GLY A 118 9.14 21.30 -1.44
C GLY A 118 8.09 21.52 -0.37
N LEU A 119 7.24 20.50 -0.17
CA LEU A 119 6.51 20.36 1.08
C LEU A 119 7.54 20.05 2.16
N THR A 120 7.54 20.82 3.26
CA THR A 120 8.36 20.46 4.42
C THR A 120 7.86 19.12 4.99
N THR A 121 8.73 18.38 5.67
CA THR A 121 8.38 17.11 6.34
C THR A 121 7.15 17.25 7.24
N ASP A 122 6.97 18.42 7.84
CA ASP A 122 5.86 18.73 8.73
C ASP A 122 4.51 18.89 8.00
N VAL A 123 4.52 19.55 6.84
CA VAL A 123 3.33 19.63 5.97
C VAL A 123 3.01 18.26 5.36
N TRP A 124 4.05 17.48 5.07
CA TRP A 124 3.96 16.10 4.59
C TRP A 124 3.29 15.18 5.62
N GLU A 125 3.75 15.17 6.87
CA GLU A 125 3.16 14.38 7.96
C GLU A 125 1.67 14.74 8.17
N LYS A 126 1.35 16.04 8.14
CA LYS A 126 -0.05 16.53 8.23
C LYS A 126 -0.90 16.09 7.04
N CYS A 127 -0.33 16.06 5.83
CA CYS A 127 -1.04 15.59 4.64
C CYS A 127 -1.26 14.08 4.67
N ILE A 128 -0.28 13.27 5.09
CA ILE A 128 -0.45 11.81 5.25
C ILE A 128 -1.47 11.52 6.34
N GLU A 129 -1.35 12.12 7.53
CA GLU A 129 -2.26 11.86 8.67
C GLU A 129 -3.72 12.19 8.33
N ARG A 130 -3.96 13.17 7.44
CA ARG A 130 -5.34 13.58 7.08
C ARG A 130 -5.90 12.91 5.84
N SER A 131 -5.08 12.61 4.83
CA SER A 131 -5.50 11.82 3.66
C SER A 131 -5.63 10.32 3.97
N SER A 132 -4.98 9.86 5.04
CA SER A 132 -5.18 8.51 5.58
C SER A 132 -6.54 8.43 6.30
N SER A 133 -7.32 7.37 6.02
CA SER A 133 -8.56 7.12 6.76
C SER A 133 -8.28 7.08 8.26
N LYS A 134 -9.25 7.41 9.14
CA LYS A 134 -9.09 7.39 10.61
C LYS A 134 -8.38 6.13 11.13
N LYS A 135 -8.58 4.99 10.45
CA LYS A 135 -8.04 3.67 10.75
C LYS A 135 -6.55 3.49 10.40
N PHE A 136 -5.95 4.45 9.72
CA PHE A 136 -4.55 4.43 9.26
C PHE A 136 -3.81 5.71 9.71
N LYS A 137 -4.36 6.48 10.65
CA LYS A 137 -3.70 7.67 11.17
C LYS A 137 -2.70 7.27 12.24
N ARG A 138 -1.55 7.92 12.25
CA ARG A 138 -0.59 7.87 13.34
C ARG A 138 -1.28 8.11 14.69
N ASP A 139 -0.98 7.28 15.66
CA ASP A 139 -1.39 7.48 17.03
C ASP A 139 -0.75 8.78 17.54
N ARG A 140 -1.56 9.66 18.13
CA ARG A 140 -1.10 11.00 18.53
C ARG A 140 -0.24 10.99 19.78
N GLN A 141 -0.38 9.98 20.64
CA GLN A 141 0.40 9.84 21.87
C GLN A 141 1.72 9.13 21.60
N THR A 142 1.70 8.01 20.89
CA THR A 142 2.92 7.23 20.64
C THR A 142 3.68 7.71 19.42
N GLN A 143 3.05 8.54 18.58
CA GLN A 143 3.62 8.98 17.30
C GLN A 143 3.92 7.78 16.36
N GLU A 144 3.29 6.62 16.59
CA GLU A 144 3.46 5.43 15.77
C GLU A 144 2.29 5.22 14.82
N TRP A 145 2.54 4.62 13.66
CA TRP A 145 1.45 4.25 12.74
C TRP A 145 0.75 2.97 13.23
N PRO A 146 -0.59 2.86 13.07
CA PRO A 146 -1.35 1.68 13.47
C PRO A 146 -0.69 0.44 12.91
N SER A 147 -0.57 -0.59 13.74
CA SER A 147 0.02 -1.83 13.27
C SER A 147 -0.88 -2.42 12.18
N VAL A 148 -0.29 -3.29 11.39
CA VAL A 148 -0.95 -3.84 10.21
C VAL A 148 -1.94 -4.89 10.61
N ILE A 149 -1.63 -5.58 11.70
CA ILE A 149 -2.50 -6.51 12.39
C ILE A 149 -3.71 -5.77 12.97
N GLU A 150 -3.51 -4.59 13.57
CA GLU A 150 -4.63 -3.74 13.99
C GLU A 150 -5.44 -3.23 12.81
N THR A 151 -4.76 -2.84 11.74
CA THR A 151 -5.41 -2.42 10.51
C THR A 151 -6.20 -3.57 9.88
N PHE A 152 -5.68 -4.80 9.93
CA PHE A 152 -6.36 -6.01 9.48
C PHE A 152 -7.60 -6.28 10.34
N LYS A 153 -7.46 -6.27 11.68
CA LYS A 153 -8.57 -6.36 12.63
C LYS A 153 -9.65 -5.34 12.34
N VAL A 154 -9.30 -4.06 12.23
CA VAL A 154 -10.24 -2.96 11.98
C VAL A 154 -10.94 -3.06 10.62
N ASN A 155 -10.39 -3.81 9.67
CA ASN A 155 -11.01 -4.05 8.36
C ASN A 155 -11.78 -5.37 8.28
N HIS A 156 -11.52 -6.31 9.20
CA HIS A 156 -12.13 -7.64 9.21
C HIS A 156 -12.87 -7.98 10.49
N GLN A 157 -13.06 -7.00 11.38
CA GLN A 157 -13.96 -7.09 12.51
C GLN A 157 -15.05 -6.01 12.41
N ARG A 158 -16.27 -6.40 12.78
CA ARG A 158 -17.41 -5.51 13.00
C ARG A 158 -17.96 -5.82 14.38
N ASN A 159 -18.12 -4.80 15.22
CA ASN A 159 -18.61 -4.93 16.61
C ASN A 159 -17.83 -5.95 17.46
N GLY A 160 -16.54 -6.14 17.20
CA GLY A 160 -15.70 -7.11 17.92
C GLY A 160 -15.71 -8.53 17.35
N GLU A 161 -16.58 -8.81 16.37
CA GLU A 161 -16.68 -10.12 15.72
C GLU A 161 -15.99 -10.13 14.37
N TRP A 162 -15.38 -11.26 14.00
CA TRP A 162 -14.78 -11.44 12.68
C TRP A 162 -15.87 -11.47 11.61
N VAL A 163 -15.66 -10.74 10.52
CA VAL A 163 -16.61 -10.66 9.41
C VAL A 163 -16.82 -12.01 8.70
N ASN A 164 -15.93 -12.99 8.93
CA ASN A 164 -16.09 -14.41 8.59
C ASN A 164 -15.03 -15.26 9.31
N GLU A 165 -15.26 -16.59 9.36
CA GLU A 165 -14.34 -17.57 9.96
C GLU A 165 -12.96 -17.54 9.32
N ARG A 166 -12.88 -17.28 8.01
CA ARG A 166 -11.60 -17.22 7.29
C ARG A 166 -10.74 -16.06 7.75
N ALA A 167 -11.33 -14.88 7.98
CA ALA A 167 -10.64 -13.73 8.55
C ALA A 167 -10.19 -13.98 10.00
N ALA A 168 -10.97 -14.75 10.77
CA ALA A 168 -10.59 -15.18 12.12
C ALA A 168 -9.37 -16.11 12.07
N GLN A 169 -9.37 -17.08 11.16
CA GLN A 169 -8.27 -18.02 10.96
C GLN A 169 -7.01 -17.33 10.42
N ASP A 170 -7.17 -16.41 9.46
CA ASP A 170 -6.09 -15.60 8.91
C ASP A 170 -5.48 -14.70 9.99
N TYR A 171 -6.31 -14.16 10.90
CA TYR A 171 -5.85 -13.39 12.05
C TYR A 171 -5.07 -14.25 13.06
N VAL A 172 -5.61 -15.40 13.47
CA VAL A 172 -4.93 -16.30 14.43
C VAL A 172 -3.60 -16.83 13.88
N ARG A 173 -3.49 -16.96 12.56
CA ARG A 173 -2.23 -17.31 11.89
C ARG A 173 -1.23 -16.16 11.80
N THR A 174 -1.69 -14.91 11.96
CA THR A 174 -0.90 -13.68 11.81
C THR A 174 -0.60 -12.93 13.12
N SER A 175 -1.22 -13.33 14.24
CA SER A 175 -1.08 -12.75 15.58
C SER A 175 -0.28 -13.64 16.53
#